data_AF-A0A6P4ESX0-F1
#
_entry.id   AF-A0A6P4ESX0-F1
#
_cell.length_a   1.000
_cell.length_b   1.000
_cell.length_c   1.000
_cell.angle_alpha   90.00
_cell.angle_beta   90.00
_cell.angle_gamma   90.00
#
_symmetry.space_group_name_H-M   'P 1'
#
loop_
_entity.id
_entity.type
_entity.pdbx_description
1 polymer ?
#
loop_
_entity_poly.entity_id
_entity_poly.type
_entity_poly.pdbx_seq_one_letter_code
_entity_poly.pdbx_strand_id
1 'polypeptide(L)'
;MDEMPDLSHLTPHERMQIENVLMRQKQEEEKQNEVMRRKQDEVVTLEMQIRQRSEQQKKAGVELDATCHICLKTKFADGVGHICHYCNIRCCARCGGKVTLRSNKVSWPKPPYPY
;
A
#
# COMPACT_ATOMS: atom_id res chain seq x y z
N MET A 1 -8.16 -28.16 -5.79
CA MET A 1 -9.29 -29.02 -6.17
C MET A 1 -10.34 -28.76 -5.13
N ASP A 2 -11.44 -28.10 -5.48
CA ASP A 2 -12.61 -28.08 -4.60
C ASP A 2 -13.24 -29.46 -4.71
N GLU A 3 -12.93 -30.30 -3.73
CA GLU A 3 -13.56 -31.58 -3.55
C GLU A 3 -15.01 -31.30 -3.15
N MET A 4 -15.92 -31.50 -4.10
CA MET A 4 -17.34 -31.24 -3.90
C MET A 4 -17.80 -31.99 -2.64
N PRO A 5 -18.46 -31.30 -1.69
CA PRO A 5 -18.86 -31.94 -0.44
C PRO A 5 -19.76 -33.13 -0.71
N ASP A 6 -19.57 -34.24 0.01
CA ASP A 6 -20.41 -35.42 -0.17
C ASP A 6 -21.84 -35.14 0.30
N LEU A 7 -22.79 -35.32 -0.63
CA LEU A 7 -24.22 -35.11 -0.40
C LEU A 7 -25.01 -36.42 -0.33
N SER A 8 -24.35 -37.59 -0.35
CA SER A 8 -24.95 -38.93 -0.35
C SER A 8 -26.01 -39.15 0.75
N HIS A 9 -25.85 -38.50 1.90
CA HIS A 9 -26.73 -38.63 3.07
C HIS A 9 -28.02 -37.82 3.02
N LEU A 10 -28.22 -36.98 2.00
CA LEU A 10 -29.34 -36.04 1.94
C LEU A 10 -30.50 -36.56 1.10
N THR A 11 -31.70 -36.10 1.44
CA THR A 11 -32.87 -36.36 0.61
C THR A 11 -32.71 -35.66 -0.76
N PRO A 12 -33.37 -36.15 -1.83
CA PRO A 12 -33.25 -35.54 -3.17
C PRO A 12 -33.61 -34.05 -3.20
N HIS A 13 -34.55 -33.62 -2.35
CA HIS A 13 -34.96 -32.23 -2.25
C HIS A 13 -33.89 -31.35 -1.59
N GLU A 14 -33.29 -31.80 -0.48
CA GLU A 14 -32.22 -31.07 0.21
C GLU A 14 -30.95 -30.98 -0.65
N ARG A 15 -30.60 -32.07 -1.37
CA ARG A 15 -29.51 -32.08 -2.33
C ARG A 15 -29.70 -31.02 -3.42
N MET A 16 -30.88 -30.98 -4.03
CA MET A 16 -31.21 -30.00 -5.08
C MET A 16 -31.08 -28.56 -4.57
N GLN A 17 -31.46 -28.28 -3.33
CA GLN A 17 -31.31 -26.95 -2.74
C GLN A 17 -29.83 -26.56 -2.59
N ILE A 18 -28.98 -27.49 -2.12
CA ILE A 18 -27.55 -27.25 -1.94
C ILE A 18 -26.85 -27.08 -3.29
N GLU A 19 -27.14 -27.92 -4.28
CA GLU A 19 -26.59 -27.78 -5.64
C GLU A 19 -26.91 -26.40 -6.26
N ASN A 20 -28.13 -25.89 -6.05
CA ASN A 20 -28.51 -24.56 -6.49
C ASN A 20 -27.72 -23.44 -5.79
N VAL A 21 -27.39 -23.60 -4.49
CA VAL A 21 -26.55 -22.65 -3.75
C VAL A 21 -25.10 -22.71 -4.26
N LEU A 22 -24.55 -23.91 -4.44
CA LEU A 22 -23.19 -24.11 -4.96
C LEU A 22 -23.02 -23.53 -6.37
N MET A 23 -24.03 -23.71 -7.25
CA MET A 23 -24.00 -23.09 -8.58
C MET A 23 -23.94 -21.56 -8.50
N ARG A 24 -24.73 -20.94 -7.62
CA ARG A 24 -24.66 -19.48 -7.44
C ARG A 24 -23.34 -19.04 -6.84
N GLN A 25 -22.78 -19.78 -5.88
CA GLN A 25 -21.47 -19.50 -5.32
C GLN A 25 -20.38 -19.53 -6.40
N LYS A 26 -20.37 -20.59 -7.23
CA LYS A 26 -19.42 -20.71 -8.34
C LYS A 26 -19.54 -19.53 -9.33
N GLN A 27 -20.76 -19.10 -9.67
CA GLN A 27 -20.96 -17.93 -10.52
C GLN A 27 -20.44 -16.63 -9.90
N GLU A 28 -20.63 -16.43 -8.59
CA GLU A 28 -20.10 -15.27 -7.89
C GLU A 28 -18.58 -15.32 -7.78
N GLU A 29 -17.98 -16.49 -7.54
CA GLU A 29 -16.53 -16.70 -7.53
C GLU A 29 -15.90 -16.42 -8.91
N GLU A 30 -16.55 -16.85 -10.00
CA GLU A 30 -16.10 -16.54 -11.36
C GLU A 30 -16.10 -15.02 -11.62
N LYS A 31 -17.15 -14.31 -11.20
CA LYS A 31 -17.20 -12.84 -11.29
C LYS A 31 -16.13 -12.16 -10.43
N GLN A 32 -15.93 -12.63 -9.19
CA GLN A 32 -14.90 -12.11 -8.30
C GLN A 32 -13.50 -12.30 -8.90
N ASN A 33 -13.24 -13.49 -9.46
CA ASN A 33 -11.99 -13.79 -10.13
C ASN A 33 -11.76 -12.90 -11.36
N GLU A 34 -12.79 -12.58 -12.13
CA GLU A 34 -12.69 -11.63 -13.24
C GLU A 34 -12.33 -10.22 -12.75
N VAL A 35 -13.02 -9.73 -11.71
CA VAL A 35 -12.73 -8.42 -11.10
C VAL A 35 -11.30 -8.38 -10.58
N MET A 36 -10.85 -9.41 -9.89
CA MET A 36 -9.48 -9.52 -9.36
C MET A 36 -8.44 -9.46 -10.48
N ARG A 37 -8.65 -10.17 -11.61
CA ARG A 37 -7.74 -10.09 -12.77
C ARG A 37 -7.67 -8.67 -13.34
N ARG A 38 -8.83 -8.03 -13.55
CA ARG A 38 -8.89 -6.65 -14.06
C ARG A 38 -8.16 -5.67 -13.12
N LYS A 39 -8.31 -5.84 -11.81
CA LYS A 39 -7.59 -5.04 -10.81
C LYS A 39 -6.10 -5.30 -10.82
N GLN A 40 -5.68 -6.54 -11.02
CA GLN A 40 -4.26 -6.86 -11.17
C GLN A 40 -3.65 -6.17 -12.39
N ASP A 41 -4.34 -6.17 -13.54
CA ASP A 41 -3.89 -5.49 -14.75
C ASP A 41 -3.83 -3.96 -14.58
N GLU A 42 -4.82 -3.39 -13.88
CA GLU A 42 -4.85 -1.96 -13.53
C GLU A 42 -3.64 -1.58 -12.66
N VAL A 43 -3.32 -2.39 -11.64
CA VAL A 43 -2.14 -2.19 -10.78
C VAL A 43 -0.85 -2.21 -11.59
N VAL A 44 -0.66 -3.21 -12.46
CA VAL A 44 0.53 -3.31 -13.32
C VAL A 44 0.69 -2.08 -14.21
N THR A 45 -0.42 -1.60 -14.76
CA THR A 45 -0.42 -0.39 -15.61
C THR A 45 -0.02 0.84 -14.80
N LEU A 46 -0.58 1.02 -13.60
CA LEU A 46 -0.25 2.14 -12.71
C LEU A 46 1.21 2.08 -12.26
N GLU A 47 1.74 0.91 -11.92
CA GLU A 47 3.15 0.73 -11.56
C GLU A 47 4.07 1.13 -12.73
N MET A 48 3.73 0.73 -13.96
CA MET A 48 4.49 1.13 -15.14
C MET A 48 4.45 2.66 -15.35
N GLN A 49 3.29 3.29 -15.17
CA GLN A 49 3.16 4.75 -15.27
C GLN A 49 3.97 5.48 -14.18
N ILE A 50 3.94 5.00 -12.94
CA ILE A 50 4.73 5.54 -11.82
C ILE A 50 6.23 5.45 -12.15
N ARG A 51 6.67 4.31 -12.67
CA ARG A 51 8.07 4.10 -13.07
C ARG A 51 8.49 5.06 -14.19
N GLN A 52 7.70 5.18 -15.26
CA GLN A 52 7.98 6.12 -16.35
C GLN A 52 8.05 7.57 -15.86
N ARG A 53 7.10 7.99 -15.01
CA ARG A 53 7.09 9.34 -14.43
C ARG A 53 8.31 9.58 -13.53
N SER A 54 8.71 8.60 -12.74
CA SER A 54 9.90 8.67 -11.89
C SER A 54 11.18 8.82 -12.73
N GLU A 55 11.31 8.07 -13.82
CA GLU A 55 12.45 8.18 -14.74
C GLU A 55 12.49 9.55 -15.45
N GLN A 56 11.33 10.09 -15.84
CA GLN A 56 11.23 11.44 -16.40
C GLN A 56 11.62 12.52 -15.39
N GLN A 57 11.17 12.41 -14.13
CA GLN A 57 11.56 13.34 -13.06
C GLN A 57 13.06 13.30 -12.78
N LYS A 58 13.67 12.10 -12.77
CA LYS A 58 15.13 11.95 -12.65
C LYS A 58 15.87 12.64 -13.81
N LYS A 59 15.42 12.46 -15.05
CA LYS A 59 16.00 13.14 -16.24
C LYS A 59 15.84 14.67 -16.18
N ALA A 60 14.77 15.16 -15.56
CA ALA A 60 14.53 16.58 -15.32
C ALA A 60 15.33 17.16 -14.13
N GLY A 61 16.21 16.37 -13.50
CA GLY A 61 17.00 16.81 -12.34
C GLY A 61 16.17 17.02 -11.06
N VAL A 62 14.94 16.51 -11.02
CA VAL A 62 14.08 16.58 -9.84
C VAL A 62 14.48 15.45 -8.89
N GLU A 63 15.43 15.73 -8.01
CA GLU A 63 15.83 14.80 -6.96
C GLU A 63 14.83 14.87 -5.79
N LEU A 64 13.96 13.86 -5.68
CA LEU A 64 13.00 13.75 -4.57
C LEU A 64 13.68 13.62 -3.19
N ASP A 65 14.94 13.16 -3.16
CA ASP A 65 15.74 13.09 -1.91
C ASP A 65 16.04 14.47 -1.32
N ALA A 66 15.96 15.52 -2.15
CA ALA A 66 16.12 16.91 -1.73
C ALA A 66 14.79 17.53 -1.26
N THR A 67 13.76 16.76 -0.89
CA THR A 67 12.49 17.30 -0.38
C THR A 67 12.03 16.56 0.87
N CYS A 68 11.33 17.24 1.78
CA CYS A 68 10.75 16.61 2.96
C CYS A 68 9.69 15.57 2.59
N HIS A 69 9.86 14.33 3.02
CA HIS A 69 8.96 13.22 2.71
C HIS A 69 7.61 13.27 3.46
N ILE A 70 7.38 14.28 4.32
CA ILE A 70 6.12 14.45 5.04
C ILE A 70 5.26 15.51 4.36
N CYS A 71 5.80 16.72 4.13
CA CYS A 71 5.01 17.80 3.51
C CYS A 71 5.17 17.89 1.99
N LEU A 72 6.22 17.28 1.41
CA LEU A 72 6.58 17.38 0.00
C LEU A 72 6.72 18.82 -0.54
N LYS A 73 6.85 19.81 0.37
CA LYS A 73 6.94 21.25 0.07
C LYS A 73 8.33 21.79 0.34
N THR A 74 8.90 21.45 1.49
CA THR A 74 10.22 21.94 1.89
C THR A 74 11.29 21.22 1.11
N LYS A 75 12.01 21.93 0.25
CA LYS A 75 13.24 21.45 -0.36
C LYS A 75 14.42 21.60 0.60
N PHE A 76 15.33 20.65 0.57
CA PHE A 76 16.57 20.60 1.32
C PHE A 76 17.71 21.12 0.44
N ALA A 77 18.58 21.95 1.00
CA ALA A 77 19.92 22.17 0.44
C ALA A 77 20.83 21.00 0.85
N ASP A 78 21.91 20.72 0.12
CA ASP A 78 22.80 19.56 0.29
C ASP A 78 23.01 19.15 1.77
N GLY A 79 22.37 18.05 2.19
CA GLY A 79 22.49 17.47 3.54
C GLY A 79 21.60 18.07 4.63
N VAL A 80 20.79 19.09 4.34
CA VAL A 80 19.94 19.78 5.33
C VAL A 80 18.60 19.06 5.49
N GLY A 81 18.48 18.12 6.43
CA GLY A 81 17.23 17.46 6.76
C GLY A 81 17.37 16.56 7.99
N HIS A 82 16.29 16.35 8.75
CA HIS A 82 16.33 15.48 9.92
C HIS A 82 15.88 14.07 9.55
N ILE A 83 16.67 13.06 9.89
CA ILE A 83 16.28 11.66 9.70
C ILE A 83 15.60 11.17 10.98
N CYS A 84 14.37 10.70 10.86
CA CYS A 84 13.65 10.12 11.97
C CYS A 84 14.30 8.80 12.41
N HIS A 85 14.66 8.68 13.68
CA HIS A 85 15.33 7.49 14.20
C HIS A 85 14.48 6.20 14.06
N TYR A 86 13.15 6.33 14.17
CA TYR A 86 12.25 5.18 14.15
C TYR A 86 11.89 4.70 12.74
N CYS A 87 11.73 5.62 11.80
CA CYS A 87 11.22 5.30 10.46
C CYS A 87 12.26 5.48 9.35
N ASN A 88 13.43 6.04 9.67
CA ASN A 88 14.48 6.40 8.73
C ASN A 88 14.03 7.32 7.57
N ILE A 89 13.01 8.14 7.82
CA ILE A 89 12.44 9.10 6.85
C ILE A 89 13.06 10.48 7.05
N ARG A 90 13.40 11.18 5.96
CA ARG A 90 13.92 12.55 5.98
C ARG A 90 12.79 13.59 6.06
N CYS A 91 12.79 14.41 7.11
CA CYS A 91 11.78 15.43 7.36
C CYS A 91 12.40 16.82 7.59
N CYS A 92 11.61 17.86 7.31
CA CYS A 92 11.99 19.23 7.64
C CYS A 92 11.75 19.52 9.13
N ALA A 93 12.35 20.58 9.65
CA ALA A 93 12.20 21.00 11.05
C ALA A 93 10.75 21.30 11.49
N ARG A 94 9.81 21.47 10.54
CA ARG A 94 8.37 21.66 10.82
C ARG A 94 7.59 20.34 10.87
N CYS A 95 8.09 19.31 10.20
CA CYS A 95 7.42 18.00 10.12
C CYS A 95 8.03 16.95 11.06
N GLY A 96 9.17 17.25 11.70
CA GLY A 96 9.79 16.43 12.75
C GLY A 96 9.85 17.18 14.08
N GLY A 97 9.84 16.47 15.19
CA GLY A 97 10.06 17.03 16.53
C GLY A 97 11.46 16.68 17.05
N LYS A 98 12.11 17.58 17.79
CA LYS A 98 13.39 17.31 18.47
C LYS A 98 13.11 16.72 19.84
N VAL A 99 13.65 15.53 20.14
CA VAL A 99 13.67 14.98 21.49
C VAL A 99 15.12 14.83 21.95
N THR A 100 15.45 15.47 23.07
CA THR A 100 16.75 15.34 23.72
C THR A 100 16.66 14.27 24.80
N LEU A 101 17.34 13.14 24.60
CA LEU A 101 17.47 12.12 25.64
C LEU A 101 18.59 12.53 26.61
N ARG A 102 18.42 12.23 27.91
CA ARG A 102 19.34 12.57 29.02
C ARG A 102 20.78 12.08 28.82
N SER A 103 21.00 11.16 27.89
CA SER A 103 22.30 10.58 27.52
C SER A 103 22.83 11.18 26.22
N ASN A 104 22.99 12.51 26.15
CA ASN A 104 23.65 13.30 25.07
C ASN A 104 23.33 12.93 23.59
N LYS A 105 22.33 12.09 23.32
CA LYS A 105 21.90 11.67 21.99
C LYS A 105 20.61 12.41 21.63
N VAL A 106 20.66 13.17 20.54
CA VAL A 106 19.51 13.88 19.98
C VAL A 106 18.78 12.93 19.03
N SER A 107 17.48 12.69 19.26
CA SER A 107 16.63 11.89 18.37
C SER A 107 15.46 12.73 17.83
N TRP A 108 15.01 12.40 16.62
CA TRP A 108 13.93 13.13 15.93
C TRP A 108 12.71 12.23 15.71
N PRO A 109 11.78 12.10 16.67
CA PRO A 109 10.53 11.39 16.42
C PRO A 109 9.61 12.17 15.47
N LYS A 110 8.72 11.43 14.81
CA LYS A 110 7.58 12.03 14.10
C LYS A 110 6.65 12.71 15.11
N PRO A 111 6.08 13.88 14.79
CA PRO A 111 5.00 14.44 15.58
C PRO A 111 3.78 13.50 15.53
N PRO A 112 2.97 13.45 16.60
CA PRO A 112 1.88 12.49 16.69
C PRO A 112 0.89 12.60 15.53
N TYR A 113 0.52 13.80 15.03
CA TYR A 113 -0.38 13.95 13.88
C TYR A 113 -0.24 15.35 13.24
N PRO A 114 -0.32 15.49 11.90
CA PRO A 114 -0.58 16.77 11.26
C PRO A 114 -2.09 16.97 11.04
N TYR A 115 -2.64 18.09 11.51
CA TYR A 115 -3.80 18.72 10.87
C TYR A 115 -3.33 19.48 9.62
#